data_AF-A0A9P5HFC2-F1
#
_entry.id   AF-A0A9P5HFC2-F1
#
_cell.length_a   1.000
_cell.length_b   1.000
_cell.length_c   1.000
_cell.angle_alpha   90.00
_cell.angle_beta   90.00
_cell.angle_gamma   90.00
#
_symmetry.space_group_name_H-M   'P 1'
#
loop_
_entity.id
_entity.type
_entity.pdbx_description
1 polymer ?
#
loop_
_entity_poly.entity_id
_entity_poly.type
_entity_poly.pdbx_seq_one_letter_code
_entity_poly.pdbx_strand_id
1 'polypeptide(L)'
;MVDDKIILQPLIDDGIVDDIGEEMISIFQLTFDSVSEATVDEEAKRVALEVQKRITTEHHKGSQEYIFESTWEGLLDIVQLVPPRHIAQLLLVKTLIELDATPTWKDLPILGQVMRDRWTGAFFGPDPDNENEGACTPSGWVNLNSFLALLFASGVVRWQNFPVWELREGLEEELSPGEVADCGVAAASEWLIQAAPALLRLCLIDEDDLDEPIRRSNRAGSLFKGNPGLNLERWGFWKRRLGEVRGTVSEETALSVDKALESMKKTARVQLVRSSEAEPAVDPLAHQADIDEGVQQEHQHLHEHDDADGALQGHDQAEDAAEDVEHVDGAAQTTNKDGSGACGTLRALRAQGERQYERVRRLEFIVPVPHIADYLQLVKFRTQGVRYRFHVKARAVDMLVLGRVLERG
;
A
#
# COMPACT_ATOMS: atom_id res chain seq x y z
N MET A 1 -2.71 -30.58 13.04
CA MET A 1 -3.84 -29.81 12.48
C MET A 1 -4.62 -30.80 11.62
N VAL A 2 -5.92 -30.62 11.44
CA VAL A 2 -6.58 -31.35 10.34
C VAL A 2 -6.02 -30.73 9.06
N ASP A 3 -5.69 -31.55 8.07
CA ASP A 3 -5.37 -31.05 6.73
C ASP A 3 -6.69 -30.61 6.09
N ASP A 4 -7.15 -29.43 6.51
CA ASP A 4 -8.35 -28.78 6.00
C ASP A 4 -8.05 -28.35 4.55
N LYS A 5 -8.25 -29.30 3.64
CA LYS A 5 -8.06 -29.11 2.21
C LYS A 5 -8.88 -27.89 1.77
N ILE A 6 -8.19 -26.88 1.24
CA ILE A 6 -8.84 -25.72 0.64
C ILE A 6 -9.52 -26.18 -0.65
N ILE A 7 -10.83 -25.96 -0.73
CA ILE A 7 -11.66 -26.29 -1.88
C ILE A 7 -12.14 -24.98 -2.50
N LEU A 8 -11.60 -24.62 -3.66
CA LEU A 8 -11.97 -23.43 -4.41
C LEU A 8 -13.09 -23.67 -5.43
N GLN A 9 -13.45 -24.93 -5.67
CA GLN A 9 -14.47 -25.34 -6.64
C GLN A 9 -15.83 -24.60 -6.51
N PRO A 10 -16.36 -24.28 -5.31
CA PRO A 10 -17.59 -23.49 -5.19
C PRO A 10 -17.59 -22.16 -5.94
N LEU A 11 -16.44 -21.47 -6.04
CA LEU A 11 -16.35 -20.21 -6.79
C LEU A 11 -16.66 -20.38 -8.29
N ILE A 12 -16.29 -21.53 -8.85
CA ILE A 12 -16.58 -21.92 -10.24
C ILE A 12 -18.03 -22.41 -10.35
N ASP A 13 -18.44 -23.30 -9.45
CA ASP A 13 -19.78 -23.93 -9.48
C ASP A 13 -20.91 -22.90 -9.30
N ASP A 14 -20.68 -21.84 -8.52
CA ASP A 14 -21.62 -20.73 -8.29
C ASP A 14 -21.55 -19.64 -9.38
N GLY A 15 -20.60 -19.73 -10.33
CA GLY A 15 -20.43 -18.76 -11.41
C GLY A 15 -19.99 -17.36 -10.95
N ILE A 16 -19.26 -17.28 -9.84
CA ILE A 16 -18.84 -16.02 -9.20
C ILE A 16 -17.69 -15.36 -9.97
N VAL A 17 -16.88 -16.17 -10.66
CA VAL A 17 -15.71 -15.73 -11.42
C VAL A 17 -15.97 -15.73 -12.93
N ASP A 18 -15.23 -14.88 -13.65
CA ASP A 18 -15.10 -14.97 -15.10
C ASP A 18 -14.00 -15.98 -15.52
N ASP A 19 -13.81 -16.14 -16.83
CA ASP A 19 -12.80 -17.05 -17.41
C ASP A 19 -11.39 -16.84 -16.79
N ILE A 20 -11.00 -15.60 -16.50
CA ILE A 20 -9.69 -15.26 -15.91
C ILE A 20 -9.65 -15.68 -14.43
N GLY A 21 -10.73 -15.47 -13.69
CA GLY A 21 -10.87 -15.93 -12.31
C GLY A 21 -10.87 -17.47 -12.20
N GLU A 22 -11.50 -18.20 -13.14
CA GLU A 22 -11.43 -19.66 -13.23
C GLU A 22 -9.98 -20.16 -13.45
N GLU A 23 -9.20 -19.47 -14.30
CA GLU A 23 -7.78 -19.78 -14.50
C GLU A 23 -6.97 -19.55 -13.22
N MET A 24 -7.20 -18.44 -12.52
CA MET A 24 -6.55 -18.14 -11.24
C MET A 24 -6.83 -19.22 -10.20
N ILE A 25 -8.11 -19.61 -10.04
CA ILE A 25 -8.52 -20.70 -9.16
C ILE A 25 -7.81 -22.00 -9.53
N SER A 26 -7.74 -22.32 -10.82
CA SER A 26 -7.06 -23.52 -11.31
C SER A 26 -5.57 -23.55 -10.96
N ILE A 27 -4.85 -22.43 -11.12
CA ILE A 27 -3.42 -22.32 -10.76
C ILE A 27 -3.20 -22.51 -9.26
N PHE A 28 -4.01 -21.86 -8.41
CA PHE A 28 -3.85 -21.92 -6.96
C PHE A 28 -4.29 -23.27 -6.38
N GLN A 29 -5.42 -23.84 -6.83
CA GLN A 29 -5.93 -25.13 -6.36
C GLN A 29 -4.92 -26.26 -6.59
N LEU A 30 -4.25 -26.28 -7.75
CA LEU A 30 -3.19 -27.24 -8.07
C LEU A 30 -1.98 -27.14 -7.14
N THR A 31 -1.75 -25.96 -6.55
CA THR A 31 -0.56 -25.67 -5.72
C THR A 31 -0.86 -25.87 -4.23
N PHE A 32 -2.06 -25.53 -3.77
CA PHE A 32 -2.49 -25.64 -2.37
C PHE A 32 -2.38 -27.06 -1.81
N ASP A 33 -2.62 -28.10 -2.63
CA ASP A 33 -2.49 -29.51 -2.23
C ASP A 33 -1.03 -29.96 -1.96
N SER A 34 -0.03 -29.15 -2.32
CA SER A 34 1.40 -29.52 -2.25
C SER A 34 2.31 -28.50 -1.55
N VAL A 35 1.81 -27.31 -1.24
CA VAL A 35 2.62 -26.23 -0.67
C VAL A 35 2.95 -26.48 0.81
N SER A 36 4.19 -26.20 1.20
CA SER A 36 4.71 -26.36 2.55
C SER A 36 5.64 -25.21 2.90
N GLU A 37 5.99 -25.04 4.18
CA GLU A 37 6.99 -24.04 4.61
C GLU A 37 8.33 -24.17 3.87
N ALA A 38 8.71 -25.39 3.46
CA ALA A 38 9.96 -25.65 2.74
C ALA A 38 9.88 -25.40 1.23
N THR A 39 8.68 -25.32 0.65
CA THR A 39 8.46 -25.19 -0.80
C THR A 39 7.82 -23.86 -1.21
N VAL A 40 7.23 -23.11 -0.27
CA VAL A 40 6.41 -21.92 -0.54
C VAL A 40 7.09 -20.84 -1.39
N ASP A 41 8.41 -20.65 -1.27
CA ASP A 41 9.17 -19.68 -2.09
C ASP A 41 9.30 -20.10 -3.56
N GLU A 42 9.57 -21.37 -3.83
CA GLU A 42 9.70 -21.88 -5.21
C GLU A 42 8.32 -22.08 -5.86
N GLU A 43 7.32 -22.49 -5.07
CA GLU A 43 5.93 -22.55 -5.51
C GLU A 43 5.37 -21.15 -5.83
N ALA A 44 5.69 -20.12 -5.04
CA ALA A 44 5.28 -18.74 -5.33
C ALA A 44 5.83 -18.23 -6.67
N LYS A 45 7.12 -18.46 -6.95
CA LYS A 45 7.76 -18.14 -8.24
C LYS A 45 7.09 -18.88 -9.40
N ARG A 46 6.82 -20.17 -9.21
CA ARG A 46 6.14 -21.00 -10.21
C ARG A 46 4.73 -20.47 -10.50
N VAL A 47 3.95 -20.18 -9.46
CA VAL A 47 2.60 -19.62 -9.58
C VAL A 47 2.64 -18.25 -10.27
N ALA A 48 3.49 -17.32 -9.83
CA ALA A 48 3.63 -15.99 -10.44
C ALA A 48 3.98 -16.07 -11.94
N LEU A 49 4.86 -17.00 -12.31
CA LEU A 49 5.20 -17.26 -13.72
C LEU A 49 4.02 -17.84 -14.51
N GLU A 50 3.22 -18.74 -13.96
CA GLU A 50 2.03 -19.27 -14.63
C GLU A 50 0.92 -18.22 -14.79
N VAL A 51 0.68 -17.40 -13.76
CA VAL A 51 -0.22 -16.22 -13.82
C VAL A 51 0.24 -15.28 -14.93
N GLN A 52 1.52 -14.90 -14.95
CA GLN A 52 2.07 -14.02 -15.99
C GLN A 52 1.94 -14.62 -17.40
N LYS A 53 2.24 -15.91 -17.57
CA LYS A 53 2.15 -16.59 -18.88
C LYS A 53 0.73 -16.59 -19.43
N ARG A 54 -0.25 -17.02 -18.64
CA ARG A 54 -1.64 -17.15 -19.11
C ARG A 54 -2.18 -15.81 -19.58
N ILE A 55 -2.05 -14.81 -18.71
CA ILE A 55 -2.50 -13.44 -18.96
C ILE A 55 -1.79 -12.77 -20.14
N THR A 56 -0.53 -13.12 -20.44
CA THR A 56 0.17 -12.62 -21.64
C THR A 56 -0.09 -13.43 -22.92
N THR A 57 -0.62 -14.65 -22.79
CA THR A 57 -0.97 -15.51 -23.94
C THR A 57 -2.41 -15.28 -24.39
N GLU A 58 -3.31 -15.03 -23.44
CA GLU A 58 -4.72 -14.63 -23.60
C GLU A 58 -4.87 -13.18 -24.08
N HIS A 59 -4.17 -12.79 -25.16
CA HIS A 59 -4.36 -11.50 -25.84
C HIS A 59 -5.69 -11.48 -26.64
N HIS A 60 -6.80 -11.77 -25.95
CA HIS A 60 -8.13 -11.94 -26.50
C HIS A 60 -9.09 -10.87 -25.96
N LYS A 61 -9.27 -9.81 -26.78
CA LYS A 61 -10.43 -8.90 -26.82
C LYS A 61 -10.67 -7.94 -25.63
N GLY A 62 -10.12 -8.18 -24.45
CA GLY A 62 -10.25 -7.29 -23.29
C GLY A 62 -9.32 -6.06 -23.32
N SER A 63 -9.59 -5.07 -22.45
CA SER A 63 -8.60 -4.05 -22.10
C SER A 63 -7.58 -4.62 -21.10
N GLN A 64 -6.37 -4.06 -21.05
CA GLN A 64 -5.37 -4.44 -20.05
C GLN A 64 -5.87 -4.20 -18.61
N GLU A 65 -6.72 -3.19 -18.43
CA GLU A 65 -7.35 -2.84 -17.15
C GLU A 65 -8.31 -3.93 -16.67
N TYR A 66 -9.21 -4.41 -17.56
CA TYR A 66 -10.13 -5.52 -17.26
C TYR A 66 -9.38 -6.79 -16.85
N ILE A 67 -8.29 -7.13 -17.55
CA ILE A 67 -7.46 -8.28 -17.21
C ILE A 67 -6.90 -8.16 -15.77
N PHE A 68 -6.41 -6.98 -15.39
CA PHE A 68 -5.94 -6.76 -14.02
C PHE A 68 -7.07 -6.84 -13.00
N GLU A 69 -8.24 -6.27 -13.33
CA GLU A 69 -9.45 -6.26 -12.49
C GLU A 69 -9.89 -7.70 -12.17
N SER A 70 -10.20 -8.51 -13.18
CA SER A 70 -10.58 -9.92 -13.04
C SER A 70 -9.52 -10.76 -12.30
N THR A 71 -8.22 -10.51 -12.56
CA THR A 71 -7.13 -11.21 -11.86
C THR A 71 -7.17 -10.94 -10.35
N TRP A 72 -7.44 -9.69 -9.97
CA TRP A 72 -7.49 -9.29 -8.56
C TRP A 72 -8.79 -9.69 -7.88
N GLU A 73 -9.93 -9.63 -8.56
CA GLU A 73 -11.20 -10.13 -8.01
C GLU A 73 -11.12 -11.64 -7.73
N GLY A 74 -10.71 -12.44 -8.72
CA GLY A 74 -10.49 -13.88 -8.54
C GLY A 74 -9.48 -14.21 -7.44
N LEU A 75 -8.39 -13.43 -7.32
CA LEU A 75 -7.45 -13.57 -6.20
C LEU A 75 -8.10 -13.28 -4.83
N LEU A 76 -8.89 -12.21 -4.71
CA LEU A 76 -9.52 -11.82 -3.45
C LEU A 76 -10.62 -12.80 -3.02
N ASP A 77 -11.31 -13.44 -3.97
CA ASP A 77 -12.27 -14.51 -3.67
C ASP A 77 -11.58 -15.81 -3.25
N ILE A 78 -10.44 -16.17 -3.86
CA ILE A 78 -9.58 -17.24 -3.35
C ILE A 78 -9.12 -16.93 -1.92
N VAL A 79 -8.64 -15.71 -1.64
CA VAL A 79 -8.17 -15.27 -0.33
C VAL A 79 -9.23 -15.47 0.77
N GLN A 80 -10.50 -15.19 0.48
CA GLN A 80 -11.60 -15.37 1.43
C GLN A 80 -11.87 -16.83 1.80
N LEU A 81 -11.44 -17.79 0.97
CA LEU A 81 -11.56 -19.23 1.26
C LEU A 81 -10.33 -19.83 1.98
N VAL A 82 -9.23 -19.09 2.11
CA VAL A 82 -8.01 -19.58 2.77
C VAL A 82 -7.98 -19.20 4.26
N PRO A 83 -7.98 -20.16 5.21
CA PRO A 83 -8.03 -19.87 6.64
C PRO A 83 -6.88 -18.98 7.17
N PRO A 84 -7.07 -18.24 8.28
CA PRO A 84 -6.10 -17.29 8.79
C PRO A 84 -4.87 -18.03 9.31
N ARG A 85 -3.68 -17.58 8.90
CA ARG A 85 -2.38 -18.20 9.23
C ARG A 85 -2.14 -19.57 8.58
N HIS A 86 -2.92 -19.97 7.58
CA HIS A 86 -2.63 -21.14 6.75
C HIS A 86 -1.43 -20.87 5.81
N ILE A 87 -0.65 -21.90 5.44
CA ILE A 87 0.54 -21.76 4.57
C ILE A 87 0.19 -21.18 3.18
N ALA A 88 -1.01 -21.44 2.68
CA ALA A 88 -1.50 -20.86 1.43
C ALA A 88 -1.66 -19.33 1.49
N GLN A 89 -1.91 -18.71 2.66
CA GLN A 89 -1.88 -17.25 2.78
C GLN A 89 -0.48 -16.69 2.48
N LEU A 90 0.57 -17.39 2.94
CA LEU A 90 1.95 -17.01 2.64
C LEU A 90 2.29 -17.23 1.17
N LEU A 91 1.77 -18.29 0.53
CA LEU A 91 1.91 -18.52 -0.91
C LEU A 91 1.29 -17.38 -1.73
N LEU A 92 0.06 -16.95 -1.39
CA LEU A 92 -0.63 -15.84 -2.06
C LEU A 92 0.18 -14.54 -1.95
N VAL A 93 0.65 -14.19 -0.76
CA VAL A 93 1.48 -12.98 -0.55
C VAL A 93 2.82 -13.07 -1.26
N LYS A 94 3.50 -14.23 -1.24
CA LYS A 94 4.76 -14.41 -1.96
C LYS A 94 4.59 -14.36 -3.48
N THR A 95 3.48 -14.88 -4.00
CA THR A 95 3.13 -14.72 -5.42
C THR A 95 3.04 -13.25 -5.80
N LEU A 96 2.42 -12.41 -4.95
CA LEU A 96 2.34 -10.96 -5.21
C LEU A 96 3.70 -10.27 -5.16
N ILE A 97 4.60 -10.68 -4.27
CA ILE A 97 6.00 -10.19 -4.23
C ILE A 97 6.73 -10.52 -5.54
N GLU A 98 6.60 -11.76 -6.03
CA GLU A 98 7.23 -12.20 -7.28
C GLU A 98 6.60 -11.53 -8.52
N LEU A 99 5.29 -11.26 -8.51
CA LEU A 99 4.62 -10.48 -9.56
C LEU A 99 5.12 -9.03 -9.58
N ASP A 100 5.14 -8.33 -8.44
CA ASP A 100 5.62 -6.93 -8.33
C ASP A 100 7.06 -6.72 -8.85
N ALA A 101 7.89 -7.76 -8.76
CA ALA A 101 9.24 -7.75 -9.34
C ALA A 101 9.28 -7.74 -10.89
N THR A 102 8.15 -7.98 -11.57
CA THR A 102 8.07 -8.04 -13.04
C THR A 102 7.55 -6.73 -13.67
N PRO A 103 8.02 -6.32 -14.86
CA PRO A 103 7.62 -5.04 -15.47
C PRO A 103 6.11 -4.87 -15.74
N THR A 104 5.38 -5.96 -15.99
CA THR A 104 3.94 -5.95 -16.29
C THR A 104 3.09 -5.72 -15.05
N TRP A 105 3.54 -6.22 -13.90
CA TRP A 105 2.79 -6.29 -12.65
C TRP A 105 3.35 -5.39 -11.54
N LYS A 106 4.37 -4.60 -11.87
CA LYS A 106 5.04 -3.68 -10.96
C LYS A 106 4.06 -2.66 -10.37
N ASP A 107 4.24 -2.39 -9.08
CA ASP A 107 3.39 -1.55 -8.24
C ASP A 107 1.94 -2.08 -8.12
N LEU A 108 1.72 -3.36 -8.48
CA LEU A 108 0.45 -4.11 -8.48
C LEU A 108 -0.72 -3.29 -9.08
N PRO A 109 -0.74 -3.10 -10.41
CA PRO A 109 -1.64 -2.18 -11.10
C PRO A 109 -3.11 -2.36 -10.70
N ILE A 110 -3.79 -1.28 -10.33
CA ILE A 110 -5.20 -1.20 -9.87
C ILE A 110 -5.61 -2.10 -8.69
N LEU A 111 -4.74 -2.96 -8.12
CA LEU A 111 -5.09 -3.82 -6.98
C LEU A 111 -5.64 -3.02 -5.78
N GLY A 112 -5.07 -1.85 -5.51
CA GLY A 112 -5.53 -0.97 -4.43
C GLY A 112 -6.91 -0.34 -4.66
N GLN A 113 -7.40 -0.31 -5.90
CA GLN A 113 -8.77 0.10 -6.24
C GLN A 113 -9.73 -1.07 -6.01
N VAL A 114 -9.50 -2.22 -6.65
CA VAL A 114 -10.30 -3.45 -6.49
C VAL A 114 -10.43 -3.83 -5.00
N MET A 115 -9.34 -3.77 -4.25
CA MET A 115 -9.34 -4.02 -2.80
C MET A 115 -10.24 -3.03 -2.04
N ARG A 116 -10.26 -1.74 -2.42
CA ARG A 116 -11.07 -0.72 -1.75
C ARG A 116 -12.56 -0.87 -2.08
N ASP A 117 -12.87 -1.26 -3.29
CA ASP A 117 -14.25 -1.48 -3.74
C ASP A 117 -14.82 -2.73 -3.04
N ARG A 118 -14.04 -3.83 -2.97
CA ARG A 118 -14.35 -5.02 -2.16
C ARG A 118 -14.53 -4.69 -0.67
N TRP A 119 -13.69 -3.82 -0.10
CA TRP A 119 -13.81 -3.37 1.30
C TRP A 119 -15.11 -2.62 1.57
N THR A 120 -15.57 -1.86 0.58
CA THR A 120 -16.79 -1.05 0.70
C THR A 120 -18.04 -1.93 0.54
N GLY A 121 -18.02 -2.89 -0.38
CA GLY A 121 -19.13 -3.86 -0.54
C GLY A 121 -19.30 -4.83 0.63
N ALA A 122 -18.22 -5.21 1.31
CA ALA A 122 -18.26 -6.27 2.33
C ALA A 122 -18.90 -5.88 3.68
N PHE A 123 -18.80 -4.62 4.11
CA PHE A 123 -19.16 -4.24 5.50
C PHE A 123 -20.50 -3.48 5.64
N PHE A 124 -21.02 -2.87 4.57
CA PHE A 124 -22.27 -2.09 4.65
C PHE A 124 -23.56 -2.92 4.54
N GLY A 125 -23.44 -4.25 4.59
CA GLY A 125 -24.53 -5.21 4.40
C GLY A 125 -24.82 -5.47 2.92
N PRO A 126 -25.62 -6.50 2.60
CA PRO A 126 -26.13 -6.68 1.25
C PRO A 126 -26.94 -5.44 0.85
N ASP A 127 -26.83 -5.03 -0.42
CA ASP A 127 -27.78 -4.07 -0.98
C ASP A 127 -29.19 -4.68 -0.83
N PRO A 128 -30.19 -3.96 -0.25
CA PRO A 128 -31.54 -4.48 -0.15
C PRO A 128 -32.17 -4.84 -1.51
N ASP A 129 -31.64 -4.33 -2.62
CA ASP A 129 -32.05 -4.69 -3.98
C ASP A 129 -31.17 -5.82 -4.61
N ASN A 130 -30.11 -6.27 -3.93
CA ASN A 130 -29.23 -7.36 -4.38
C ASN A 130 -28.77 -8.27 -3.21
N GLU A 131 -29.66 -9.16 -2.78
CA GLU A 131 -29.48 -10.02 -1.60
C GLU A 131 -28.36 -11.09 -1.73
N ASN A 132 -27.70 -11.23 -2.90
CA ASN A 132 -26.92 -12.44 -3.22
C ASN A 132 -25.55 -12.24 -3.91
N GLU A 133 -25.12 -11.01 -4.24
CA GLU A 133 -23.78 -10.76 -4.82
C GLU A 133 -22.81 -10.14 -3.81
N GLY A 134 -21.67 -10.82 -3.59
CA GLY A 134 -20.46 -10.22 -3.01
C GLY A 134 -20.39 -10.05 -1.48
N ALA A 135 -21.46 -10.30 -0.72
CA ALA A 135 -21.44 -10.18 0.75
C ALA A 135 -20.41 -11.14 1.39
N CYS A 136 -19.39 -10.58 2.05
CA CYS A 136 -18.32 -11.37 2.66
C CYS A 136 -18.81 -12.06 3.93
N THR A 137 -18.54 -13.37 4.08
CA THR A 137 -18.85 -14.09 5.33
C THR A 137 -17.95 -13.61 6.47
N PRO A 138 -18.36 -13.73 7.75
CA PRO A 138 -17.51 -13.35 8.88
C PRO A 138 -16.13 -14.04 8.87
N SER A 139 -16.08 -15.32 8.49
CA SER A 139 -14.81 -16.05 8.31
C SER A 139 -14.02 -15.54 7.10
N GLY A 140 -14.68 -15.28 5.97
CA GLY A 140 -14.06 -14.66 4.78
C GLY A 140 -13.42 -13.30 5.09
N TRP A 141 -14.05 -12.49 5.95
CA TRP A 141 -13.52 -11.19 6.36
C TRP A 141 -12.25 -11.32 7.20
N VAL A 142 -12.21 -12.29 8.14
CA VAL A 142 -11.01 -12.57 8.93
C VAL A 142 -9.89 -13.16 8.06
N ASN A 143 -10.21 -14.00 7.07
CA ASN A 143 -9.27 -14.55 6.09
C ASN A 143 -8.62 -13.42 5.26
N LEU A 144 -9.43 -12.53 4.71
CA LEU A 144 -9.02 -11.34 3.95
C LEU A 144 -8.13 -10.41 4.79
N ASN A 145 -8.47 -10.21 6.07
CA ASN A 145 -7.67 -9.42 6.99
C ASN A 145 -6.31 -10.06 7.32
N SER A 146 -6.24 -11.39 7.48
CA SER A 146 -4.98 -12.11 7.68
C SER A 146 -4.06 -12.00 6.46
N PHE A 147 -4.63 -12.11 5.25
CA PHE A 147 -3.93 -11.89 3.98
C PHE A 147 -3.33 -10.48 3.90
N LEU A 148 -4.16 -9.44 4.08
CA LEU A 148 -3.71 -8.05 3.98
C LEU A 148 -2.70 -7.67 5.05
N ALA A 149 -2.83 -8.21 6.26
CA ALA A 149 -1.86 -8.01 7.31
C ALA A 149 -0.49 -8.61 6.95
N LEU A 150 -0.45 -9.78 6.30
CA LEU A 150 0.78 -10.37 5.75
C LEU A 150 1.36 -9.55 4.58
N LEU A 151 0.51 -9.12 3.63
CA LEU A 151 0.92 -8.31 2.47
C LEU A 151 1.48 -6.95 2.90
N PHE A 152 0.86 -6.30 3.88
CA PHE A 152 1.36 -5.07 4.51
C PHE A 152 2.65 -5.32 5.32
N ALA A 153 2.75 -6.44 6.04
CA ALA A 153 3.96 -6.79 6.79
C ALA A 153 5.18 -7.05 5.90
N SER A 154 4.96 -7.52 4.65
CA SER A 154 6.01 -7.69 3.65
C SER A 154 6.59 -6.36 3.15
N GLY A 155 5.81 -5.27 3.21
CA GLY A 155 6.20 -3.95 2.75
C GLY A 155 5.95 -3.65 1.27
N VAL A 156 5.40 -4.61 0.50
CA VAL A 156 4.96 -4.37 -0.90
C VAL A 156 3.88 -3.30 -0.95
N VAL A 157 2.87 -3.40 -0.08
CA VAL A 157 1.79 -2.41 0.03
C VAL A 157 1.95 -1.56 1.28
N ARG A 158 1.66 -0.26 1.15
CA ARG A 158 1.78 0.70 2.26
C ARG A 158 0.48 0.94 3.03
N TRP A 159 -0.65 0.36 2.62
CA TRP A 159 -2.03 0.79 2.95
C TRP A 159 -2.37 0.89 4.46
N GLN A 160 -1.87 1.92 5.14
CA GLN A 160 -1.97 2.12 6.60
C GLN A 160 -3.40 2.37 7.09
N ASN A 161 -4.30 2.73 6.19
CA ASN A 161 -5.71 2.97 6.49
C ASN A 161 -6.44 1.69 6.91
N PHE A 162 -6.21 0.56 6.25
CA PHE A 162 -6.89 -0.71 6.57
C PHE A 162 -6.66 -1.18 8.02
N PRO A 163 -5.42 -1.31 8.55
CA PRO A 163 -5.23 -1.67 9.95
C PRO A 163 -5.87 -0.66 10.89
N VAL A 164 -5.83 0.65 10.59
CA VAL A 164 -6.45 1.67 11.44
C VAL A 164 -7.98 1.56 11.44
N TRP A 165 -8.59 1.14 10.33
CA TRP A 165 -10.04 0.91 10.26
C TRP A 165 -10.44 -0.31 11.09
N GLU A 166 -9.79 -1.46 10.90
CA GLU A 166 -10.17 -2.69 11.61
C GLU A 166 -9.84 -2.65 13.11
N LEU A 167 -8.70 -2.04 13.47
CA LEU A 167 -8.37 -1.81 14.88
C LEU A 167 -9.33 -0.79 15.52
N ARG A 168 -9.93 0.12 14.74
CA ARG A 168 -10.98 1.00 15.24
C ARG A 168 -12.27 0.21 15.48
N GLU A 169 -12.82 -0.45 14.47
CA GLU A 169 -14.10 -1.15 14.59
C GLU A 169 -14.03 -2.32 15.62
N GLY A 170 -12.91 -3.05 15.67
CA GLY A 170 -12.74 -4.18 16.57
C GLY A 170 -12.29 -3.84 18.00
N LEU A 171 -11.77 -2.65 18.29
CA LEU A 171 -11.23 -2.29 19.62
C LEU A 171 -11.62 -0.89 20.11
N GLU A 172 -11.68 0.12 19.25
CA GLU A 172 -11.93 1.51 19.65
C GLU A 172 -13.41 1.91 19.65
N GLU A 173 -14.31 1.02 19.30
CA GLU A 173 -15.76 1.20 19.42
C GLU A 173 -16.37 0.25 20.47
N GLU A 174 -17.60 0.55 20.89
CA GLU A 174 -18.36 -0.38 21.73
C GLU A 174 -18.84 -1.56 20.88
N LEU A 175 -18.54 -2.77 21.36
CA LEU A 175 -18.81 -4.01 20.62
C LEU A 175 -20.30 -4.34 20.62
N SER A 176 -20.83 -4.64 19.43
CA SER A 176 -22.14 -5.27 19.27
C SER A 176 -22.11 -6.70 19.83
N PRO A 177 -23.21 -7.24 20.39
CA PRO A 177 -23.19 -8.60 20.92
C PRO A 177 -23.16 -9.65 19.79
N GLY A 178 -22.37 -10.70 19.97
CA GLY A 178 -22.36 -11.89 19.11
C GLY A 178 -21.33 -11.86 17.97
N GLU A 179 -21.65 -12.55 16.89
CA GLU A 179 -20.73 -12.88 15.77
C GLU A 179 -20.06 -11.66 15.13
N VAL A 180 -20.74 -10.51 15.08
CA VAL A 180 -20.19 -9.27 14.52
C VAL A 180 -18.98 -8.75 15.34
N ALA A 181 -19.05 -8.80 16.67
CA ALA A 181 -17.90 -8.44 17.50
C ALA A 181 -16.81 -9.50 17.50
N ASP A 182 -17.18 -10.79 17.45
CA ASP A 182 -16.20 -11.86 17.29
C ASP A 182 -15.39 -11.69 15.99
N CYS A 183 -16.06 -11.36 14.89
CA CYS A 183 -15.46 -11.06 13.60
C CYS A 183 -14.54 -9.83 13.67
N GLY A 184 -15.02 -8.70 14.19
CA GLY A 184 -14.22 -7.46 14.31
C GLY A 184 -12.99 -7.63 15.21
N VAL A 185 -13.13 -8.31 16.36
CA VAL A 185 -12.01 -8.60 17.27
C VAL A 185 -11.04 -9.61 16.65
N ALA A 186 -11.52 -10.59 15.88
CA ALA A 186 -10.66 -11.54 15.16
C ALA A 186 -9.86 -10.86 14.04
N ALA A 187 -10.50 -10.01 13.21
CA ALA A 187 -9.84 -9.24 12.17
C ALA A 187 -8.78 -8.29 12.75
N ALA A 188 -9.13 -7.52 13.79
CA ALA A 188 -8.20 -6.69 14.55
C ALA A 188 -7.02 -7.50 15.15
N SER A 189 -7.29 -8.72 15.63
CA SER A 189 -6.26 -9.62 16.15
C SER A 189 -5.30 -10.10 15.07
N GLU A 190 -5.76 -10.42 13.85
CA GLU A 190 -4.90 -10.85 12.75
C GLU A 190 -3.91 -9.76 12.31
N TRP A 191 -4.34 -8.49 12.25
CA TRP A 191 -3.41 -7.36 12.06
C TRP A 191 -2.32 -7.30 13.15
N LEU A 192 -2.68 -7.54 14.41
CA LEU A 192 -1.72 -7.53 15.53
C LEU A 192 -0.90 -8.83 15.65
N ILE A 193 -1.32 -9.93 15.01
CA ILE A 193 -0.53 -11.16 14.89
C ILE A 193 0.51 -10.99 13.79
N GLN A 194 0.07 -10.71 12.56
CA GLN A 194 0.90 -10.74 11.35
C GLN A 194 1.72 -9.46 11.17
N ALA A 195 1.11 -8.29 11.41
CA ALA A 195 1.69 -6.98 11.09
C ALA A 195 2.25 -6.20 12.30
N ALA A 196 2.21 -6.74 13.52
CA ALA A 196 2.70 -6.05 14.72
C ALA A 196 4.09 -5.37 14.57
N PRO A 197 5.12 -6.00 13.96
CA PRO A 197 6.42 -5.35 13.75
C PRO A 197 6.41 -4.21 12.73
N ALA A 198 5.49 -4.20 11.77
CA ALA A 198 5.29 -3.08 10.85
C ALA A 198 4.51 -1.95 11.53
N LEU A 199 3.39 -2.28 12.20
CA LEU A 199 2.55 -1.33 12.93
C LEU A 199 3.31 -0.61 14.05
N LEU A 200 4.06 -1.34 14.89
CA LEU A 200 4.85 -0.70 15.97
C LEU A 200 5.93 0.23 15.42
N ARG A 201 6.54 -0.09 14.26
CA ARG A 201 7.50 0.81 13.61
C ARG A 201 6.86 2.12 13.17
N LEU A 202 5.64 2.07 12.61
CA LEU A 202 4.90 3.29 12.26
C LEU A 202 4.49 4.08 13.52
N CYS A 203 3.98 3.40 14.56
CA CYS A 203 3.68 4.01 15.86
C CYS A 203 4.88 4.68 16.56
N LEU A 204 6.12 4.35 16.17
CA LEU A 204 7.36 4.93 16.70
C LEU A 204 7.89 6.11 15.88
N ILE A 205 7.42 6.30 14.65
CA ILE A 205 7.87 7.38 13.75
C ILE A 205 7.06 8.66 13.99
N ASP A 206 5.81 8.51 14.46
CA ASP A 206 4.86 9.54 14.92
C ASP A 206 4.81 10.81 14.06
N GLU A 207 3.94 10.78 13.04
CA GLU A 207 3.69 11.92 12.16
C GLU A 207 2.64 12.86 12.79
N ASP A 208 3.05 13.72 13.72
CA ASP A 208 2.18 14.74 14.35
C ASP A 208 1.45 15.63 13.31
N ASP A 209 2.08 15.88 12.16
CA ASP A 209 1.58 16.72 11.06
C ASP A 209 0.90 15.87 9.94
N LEU A 210 -0.13 15.08 10.28
CA LEU A 210 -0.94 14.40 9.26
C LEU A 210 -1.83 15.39 8.47
N ASP A 211 -1.74 15.34 7.14
CA ASP A 211 -2.66 16.04 6.25
C ASP A 211 -4.13 15.68 6.56
N GLU A 212 -5.03 16.67 6.45
CA GLU A 212 -6.43 16.55 6.83
C GLU A 212 -7.19 15.32 6.25
N PRO A 213 -7.00 14.91 4.98
CA PRO A 213 -7.61 13.69 4.45
C PRO A 213 -7.13 12.41 5.15
N ILE A 214 -5.81 12.33 5.44
CA ILE A 214 -5.20 11.19 6.13
C ILE A 214 -5.66 11.16 7.59
N ARG A 215 -5.65 12.33 8.25
CA ARG A 215 -6.15 12.52 9.62
C ARG A 215 -7.60 12.07 9.78
N ARG A 216 -8.46 12.36 8.79
CA ARG A 216 -9.86 11.93 8.75
C ARG A 216 -10.02 10.42 8.51
N SER A 217 -9.27 9.87 7.57
CA SER A 217 -9.24 8.42 7.30
C SER A 217 -8.81 7.64 8.54
N ASN A 218 -7.77 8.12 9.22
CA ASN A 218 -7.11 7.44 10.34
C ASN A 218 -7.62 7.92 11.70
N ARG A 219 -8.85 8.45 11.76
CA ARG A 219 -9.49 8.93 13.00
C ARG A 219 -9.58 7.84 14.06
N ALA A 220 -9.53 8.27 15.33
CA ALA A 220 -9.85 7.45 16.49
C ALA A 220 -11.33 7.01 16.49
N GLY A 221 -11.61 5.86 17.11
CA GLY A 221 -12.96 5.45 17.49
C GLY A 221 -13.42 6.06 18.80
N SER A 222 -14.70 5.86 19.16
CA SER A 222 -15.32 6.55 20.29
C SER A 222 -14.69 6.26 21.66
N LEU A 223 -14.03 5.12 21.86
CA LEU A 223 -13.37 4.74 23.12
C LEU A 223 -11.95 5.30 23.26
N PHE A 224 -11.25 5.57 22.16
CA PHE A 224 -9.90 6.12 22.21
C PHE A 224 -9.94 7.67 22.17
N LYS A 225 -9.28 8.32 23.15
CA LYS A 225 -9.32 9.78 23.34
C LYS A 225 -8.02 10.50 22.99
N GLY A 226 -7.01 9.78 22.52
CA GLY A 226 -5.72 10.32 22.09
C GLY A 226 -5.72 10.83 20.65
N ASN A 227 -4.52 11.11 20.14
CA ASN A 227 -4.34 11.66 18.78
C ASN A 227 -4.71 10.63 17.67
N PRO A 228 -5.26 11.08 16.53
CA PRO A 228 -5.50 10.22 15.37
C PRO A 228 -4.18 9.69 14.77
N GLY A 229 -4.28 8.75 13.83
CA GLY A 229 -3.09 8.14 13.20
C GLY A 229 -2.52 6.95 13.97
N LEU A 230 -1.26 6.60 13.67
CA LEU A 230 -0.52 5.50 14.28
C LEU A 230 0.52 6.04 15.26
N ASN A 231 0.26 5.91 16.56
CA ASN A 231 1.14 6.40 17.63
C ASN A 231 1.23 5.40 18.80
N LEU A 232 2.21 5.59 19.70
CA LEU A 232 2.43 4.70 20.85
C LEU A 232 1.29 4.69 21.86
N GLU A 233 0.55 5.79 22.02
CA GLU A 233 -0.59 5.85 22.93
C GLU A 233 -1.70 4.90 22.47
N ARG A 234 -2.03 4.97 21.17
CA ARG A 234 -3.03 4.13 20.50
C ARG A 234 -2.63 2.65 20.49
N TRP A 235 -1.35 2.35 20.25
CA TRP A 235 -0.79 1.00 20.41
C TRP A 235 -0.95 0.46 21.84
N GLY A 236 -0.69 1.32 22.84
CA GLY A 236 -0.90 1.01 24.25
C GLY A 236 -2.38 0.79 24.60
N PHE A 237 -3.29 1.54 23.96
CA PHE A 237 -4.74 1.35 24.07
C PHE A 237 -5.18 -0.01 23.53
N TRP A 238 -4.85 -0.35 22.28
CA TRP A 238 -5.22 -1.64 21.66
C TRP A 238 -4.79 -2.83 22.49
N LYS A 239 -3.55 -2.80 23.01
CA LYS A 239 -3.01 -3.85 23.88
C LYS A 239 -3.81 -4.03 25.18
N ARG A 240 -4.29 -2.95 25.79
CA ARG A 240 -5.16 -3.05 26.99
C ARG A 240 -6.52 -3.58 26.59
N ARG A 241 -7.11 -3.01 25.54
CA ARG A 241 -8.46 -3.32 25.07
C ARG A 241 -8.62 -4.78 24.66
N LEU A 242 -7.65 -5.37 23.97
CA LEU A 242 -7.59 -6.81 23.71
C LEU A 242 -7.77 -7.64 24.99
N GLY A 243 -7.11 -7.26 26.08
CA GLY A 243 -7.24 -7.93 27.37
C GLY A 243 -8.61 -7.76 28.04
N GLU A 244 -9.31 -6.65 27.77
CA GLU A 244 -10.68 -6.40 28.25
C GLU A 244 -11.71 -7.23 27.47
N VAL A 245 -11.63 -7.23 26.12
CA VAL A 245 -12.61 -7.91 25.26
C VAL A 245 -12.40 -9.43 25.19
N ARG A 246 -11.24 -9.95 25.63
CA ARG A 246 -10.97 -11.41 25.71
C ARG A 246 -12.04 -12.20 26.49
N GLY A 247 -12.71 -11.57 27.44
CA GLY A 247 -13.77 -12.19 28.25
C GLY A 247 -15.19 -12.04 27.69
N THR A 248 -15.36 -11.33 26.57
CA THR A 248 -16.67 -11.01 25.97
C THR A 248 -16.90 -11.63 24.59
N VAL A 249 -15.86 -12.22 24.00
CA VAL A 249 -15.87 -12.90 22.69
C VAL A 249 -15.93 -14.42 22.85
N SER A 250 -16.19 -15.16 21.76
CA SER A 250 -16.08 -16.63 21.77
C SER A 250 -14.65 -17.13 22.06
N GLU A 251 -14.53 -18.40 22.44
CA GLU A 251 -13.23 -19.03 22.74
C GLU A 251 -12.28 -19.03 21.52
N GLU A 252 -12.81 -19.18 20.30
CA GLU A 252 -11.98 -19.12 19.07
C GLU A 252 -11.37 -17.73 18.87
N THR A 253 -12.18 -16.67 19.01
CA THR A 253 -11.69 -15.29 18.95
C THR A 253 -10.75 -14.98 20.12
N ALA A 254 -11.04 -15.50 21.33
CA ALA A 254 -10.16 -15.35 22.50
C ALA A 254 -8.76 -15.96 22.28
N LEU A 255 -8.66 -17.09 21.56
CA LEU A 255 -7.36 -17.66 21.16
C LEU A 255 -6.59 -16.76 20.19
N SER A 256 -7.27 -16.03 19.30
CA SER A 256 -6.64 -15.04 18.42
C SER A 256 -6.23 -13.78 19.20
N VAL A 257 -7.03 -13.34 20.18
CA VAL A 257 -6.67 -12.26 21.12
C VAL A 257 -5.39 -12.60 21.91
N ASP A 258 -5.27 -13.82 22.43
CA ASP A 258 -4.07 -14.27 23.16
C ASP A 258 -2.82 -14.26 22.27
N LYS A 259 -2.94 -14.74 21.02
CA LYS A 259 -1.87 -14.70 20.01
C LYS A 259 -1.46 -13.26 19.68
N ALA A 260 -2.43 -12.35 19.49
CA ALA A 260 -2.18 -10.93 19.26
C ALA A 260 -1.42 -10.29 20.44
N LEU A 261 -1.87 -10.54 21.67
CA LEU A 261 -1.21 -10.05 22.89
C LEU A 261 0.24 -10.56 23.01
N GLU A 262 0.52 -11.82 22.68
CA GLU A 262 1.88 -12.36 22.64
C GLU A 262 2.72 -11.77 21.50
N SER A 263 2.16 -11.59 20.31
CA SER A 263 2.86 -10.92 19.19
C SER A 263 3.24 -9.48 19.54
N MET A 264 2.33 -8.70 20.13
CA MET A 264 2.61 -7.34 20.63
C MET A 264 3.69 -7.33 21.73
N LYS A 265 3.66 -8.28 22.68
CA LYS A 265 4.70 -8.42 23.73
C LYS A 265 6.07 -8.75 23.13
N LYS A 266 6.14 -9.72 22.21
CA LYS A 266 7.36 -10.14 21.52
C LYS A 266 7.96 -8.99 20.72
N THR A 267 7.13 -8.31 19.93
CA THR A 267 7.52 -7.18 19.08
C THR A 267 8.11 -6.04 19.90
N ALA A 268 7.44 -5.63 20.98
CA ALA A 268 7.95 -4.57 21.86
C ALA A 268 9.32 -4.92 22.50
N ARG A 269 9.52 -6.19 22.91
CA ARG A 269 10.82 -6.66 23.44
C ARG A 269 11.94 -6.60 22.41
N VAL A 270 11.70 -7.07 21.18
CA VAL A 270 12.70 -7.04 20.09
C VAL A 270 13.12 -5.60 19.79
N GLN A 271 12.16 -4.67 19.78
CA GLN A 271 12.45 -3.27 19.49
C GLN A 271 13.23 -2.59 20.63
N LEU A 272 12.94 -2.91 21.89
CA LEU A 272 13.72 -2.44 23.06
C LEU A 272 15.19 -2.89 23.00
N VAL A 273 15.44 -4.15 22.65
CA VAL A 273 16.82 -4.69 22.52
C VAL A 273 17.59 -3.95 21.42
N ARG A 274 16.97 -3.78 20.24
CA ARG A 274 17.58 -3.03 19.12
C ARG A 274 17.91 -1.58 19.48
N SER A 275 17.06 -0.92 20.28
CA SER A 275 17.34 0.44 20.77
C SER A 275 18.47 0.49 21.81
N SER A 276 18.76 -0.61 22.52
CA SER A 276 19.89 -0.70 23.46
C SER A 276 21.21 -1.14 22.82
N GLU A 277 21.15 -1.83 21.67
CA GLU A 277 22.31 -2.29 20.90
C GLU A 277 22.78 -1.25 19.86
N ALA A 278 22.01 -0.18 19.62
CA ALA A 278 22.45 0.95 18.82
C ALA A 278 23.61 1.66 19.54
N GLU A 279 24.84 1.45 19.06
CA GLU A 279 26.06 2.01 19.65
C GLU A 279 25.93 3.52 19.91
N PRO A 280 26.47 4.03 21.03
CA PRO A 280 26.55 5.47 21.25
C PRO A 280 27.35 6.08 20.10
N ALA A 281 26.81 7.17 19.53
CA ALA A 281 27.47 7.86 18.41
C ALA A 281 28.90 8.24 18.80
N VAL A 282 29.88 7.68 18.08
CA VAL A 282 31.29 8.05 18.22
C VAL A 282 31.40 9.56 18.04
N ASP A 283 31.97 10.24 19.03
CA ASP A 283 32.11 11.70 19.03
C ASP A 283 32.96 12.14 17.81
N PRO A 284 32.39 12.90 16.85
CA PRO A 284 33.15 13.35 15.67
C PRO A 284 34.36 14.21 16.03
N LEU A 285 34.40 14.80 17.23
CA LEU A 285 35.49 15.65 17.69
C LEU A 285 36.72 14.87 18.17
N ALA A 286 36.61 13.55 18.38
CA ALA A 286 37.73 12.72 18.87
C ALA A 286 38.81 12.46 17.80
N HIS A 287 38.52 12.62 16.51
CA HIS A 287 39.47 12.36 15.41
C HIS A 287 40.11 13.60 14.78
N GLN A 288 39.78 14.81 15.25
CA GLN A 288 40.35 16.04 14.70
C GLN A 288 41.78 16.34 15.20
N ALA A 289 42.31 15.54 16.14
CA ALA A 289 43.64 15.74 16.75
C ALA A 289 44.79 15.05 16.00
N ASP A 290 44.52 13.99 15.21
CA ASP A 290 45.56 13.15 14.60
C ASP A 290 45.84 13.44 13.11
N ILE A 291 45.17 14.45 12.51
CA ILE A 291 45.27 14.74 11.07
C ILE A 291 46.37 15.79 10.75
N ASP A 292 46.84 16.55 11.74
CA ASP A 292 47.84 17.63 11.53
C ASP A 292 49.30 17.15 11.39
N GLU A 293 49.62 15.88 11.67
CA GLU A 293 50.99 15.34 11.48
C GLU A 293 51.23 14.73 10.07
N GLY A 294 50.18 14.54 9.26
CA GLY A 294 50.29 13.89 7.94
C GLY A 294 50.73 14.80 6.78
N VAL A 295 50.58 16.12 6.91
CA VAL A 295 50.58 17.05 5.76
C VAL A 295 51.99 17.57 5.37
N GLN A 296 53.06 17.05 5.98
CA GLN A 296 54.44 17.52 5.73
C GLN A 296 55.34 16.61 4.88
N GLN A 297 54.85 15.49 4.32
CA GLN A 297 55.70 14.56 3.53
C GLN A 297 55.39 14.46 2.01
N GLU A 298 54.29 15.00 1.49
CA GLU A 298 53.99 14.94 0.04
C GLU A 298 54.51 16.12 -0.80
N HIS A 299 55.39 16.95 -0.25
CA HIS A 299 56.02 18.06 -0.99
C HIS A 299 57.38 17.71 -1.62
N GLN A 300 57.58 16.45 -2.07
CA GLN A 300 58.84 16.06 -2.71
C GLN A 300 58.79 14.83 -3.63
N HIS A 301 57.84 14.76 -4.59
CA HIS A 301 58.07 14.16 -5.93
C HIS A 301 56.83 14.32 -6.83
N LEU A 302 57.02 14.96 -8.00
CA LEU A 302 56.43 14.67 -9.32
C LEU A 302 56.47 15.95 -10.17
N HIS A 303 57.64 16.16 -10.79
CA HIS A 303 57.78 16.96 -12.01
C HIS A 303 57.90 15.96 -13.17
N GLU A 304 57.55 16.40 -14.38
CA GLU A 304 57.76 15.71 -15.67
C GLU A 304 56.86 14.48 -15.96
N HIS A 305 55.75 14.71 -16.67
CA HIS A 305 55.73 14.37 -18.11
C HIS A 305 54.54 15.02 -18.85
N ASP A 306 54.83 15.63 -20.00
CA ASP A 306 53.87 16.23 -20.93
C ASP A 306 53.41 15.25 -22.04
N ASP A 307 52.39 15.70 -22.79
CA ASP A 307 51.99 15.32 -24.16
C ASP A 307 51.37 13.93 -24.45
N ALA A 308 50.10 13.93 -24.88
CA ALA A 308 49.73 13.59 -26.27
C ALA A 308 48.22 13.74 -26.59
N ASP A 309 47.95 14.26 -27.79
CA ASP A 309 46.67 14.51 -28.48
C ASP A 309 45.64 13.36 -28.57
N GLY A 310 44.39 13.70 -28.92
CA GLY A 310 43.41 12.70 -29.38
C GLY A 310 41.97 13.19 -29.68
N ALA A 311 41.78 14.19 -30.56
CA ALA A 311 40.43 14.61 -30.98
C ALA A 311 39.86 13.73 -32.11
N LEU A 312 38.57 13.40 -32.07
CA LEU A 312 37.79 12.97 -33.24
C LEU A 312 36.33 13.47 -33.18
N GLN A 313 35.77 13.77 -34.36
CA GLN A 313 34.50 14.47 -34.56
C GLN A 313 33.41 13.54 -35.12
N GLY A 314 32.14 13.90 -34.87
CA GLY A 314 31.06 13.89 -35.86
C GLY A 314 30.42 12.54 -36.26
N HIS A 315 29.08 12.48 -36.21
CA HIS A 315 28.30 12.75 -37.43
C HIS A 315 26.81 12.98 -37.12
N ASP A 316 26.19 13.91 -37.86
CA ASP A 316 24.74 14.05 -37.98
C ASP A 316 24.16 12.87 -38.80
N GLN A 317 22.90 12.52 -38.55
CA GLN A 317 21.82 12.78 -39.52
C GLN A 317 20.42 12.48 -38.97
N ALA A 318 19.45 13.29 -39.40
CA ALA A 318 18.02 13.08 -39.26
C ALA A 318 17.42 12.82 -40.65
N GLU A 319 16.28 12.15 -40.74
CA GLU A 319 15.44 12.15 -41.95
C GLU A 319 13.95 12.04 -41.60
N ASP A 320 13.12 12.74 -42.37
CA ASP A 320 11.67 12.94 -42.17
C ASP A 320 10.82 12.03 -43.10
N ALA A 321 9.59 11.71 -42.66
CA ALA A 321 8.35 11.55 -43.47
C ALA A 321 7.20 11.11 -42.52
N ALA A 322 5.99 11.67 -42.42
CA ALA A 322 5.11 12.50 -43.28
C ALA A 322 4.21 11.74 -44.29
N GLU A 323 2.93 12.19 -44.33
CA GLU A 323 1.79 11.88 -45.25
C GLU A 323 1.22 10.43 -45.23
N ASP A 324 -0.10 10.15 -45.29
CA ASP A 324 -1.32 10.96 -45.03
C ASP A 324 -2.52 10.02 -44.66
N VAL A 325 -3.47 10.40 -43.79
CA VAL A 325 -4.88 10.84 -44.09
C VAL A 325 -5.77 9.88 -44.91
N GLU A 326 -6.88 9.41 -44.31
CA GLU A 326 -8.19 9.36 -44.99
C GLU A 326 -9.39 9.39 -44.01
N HIS A 327 -10.47 10.07 -44.41
CA HIS A 327 -11.81 10.11 -43.78
C HIS A 327 -12.75 9.11 -44.48
N VAL A 328 -13.91 8.76 -43.87
CA VAL A 328 -15.26 8.91 -44.47
C VAL A 328 -16.36 8.64 -43.40
N ASP A 329 -17.49 9.33 -43.54
CA ASP A 329 -18.67 9.41 -42.65
C ASP A 329 -19.62 8.19 -42.58
N GLY A 330 -20.58 8.22 -41.63
CA GLY A 330 -21.76 7.33 -41.63
C GLY A 330 -22.83 7.57 -40.54
N ALA A 331 -23.83 8.42 -40.82
CA ALA A 331 -25.07 8.68 -40.03
C ALA A 331 -25.85 7.40 -39.60
N ALA A 332 -26.50 7.23 -38.43
CA ALA A 332 -27.47 8.02 -37.61
C ALA A 332 -28.98 7.71 -37.87
N GLN A 333 -29.72 7.31 -36.81
CA GLN A 333 -31.20 7.39 -36.54
C GLN A 333 -31.54 6.42 -35.36
N THR A 334 -32.01 6.76 -34.14
CA THR A 334 -33.15 7.52 -33.57
C THR A 334 -34.51 6.80 -33.45
N THR A 335 -34.95 6.47 -32.22
CA THR A 335 -36.29 6.68 -31.60
C THR A 335 -36.22 6.38 -30.08
N ASN A 336 -36.47 7.34 -29.16
CA ASN A 336 -37.74 7.59 -28.42
C ASN A 336 -38.30 6.37 -27.64
N LYS A 337 -38.69 6.47 -26.34
CA LYS A 337 -39.52 7.53 -25.71
C LYS A 337 -39.54 7.48 -24.15
N ASP A 338 -40.20 8.49 -23.54
CA ASP A 338 -40.66 8.64 -22.14
C ASP A 338 -39.60 8.86 -21.03
N GLY A 339 -39.79 9.68 -19.97
CA GLY A 339 -40.86 10.64 -19.64
C GLY A 339 -40.66 11.33 -18.26
N SER A 340 -41.11 12.59 -18.09
CA SER A 340 -40.97 13.49 -16.90
C SER A 340 -39.52 13.97 -16.59
N GLY A 341 -39.27 15.13 -15.95
CA GLY A 341 -40.14 16.26 -15.60
C GLY A 341 -39.44 17.30 -14.69
N ALA A 342 -39.70 18.60 -14.94
CA ALA A 342 -39.47 19.78 -14.08
C ALA A 342 -38.24 20.72 -14.29
N CYS A 343 -38.58 22.02 -14.29
CA CYS A 343 -37.84 23.26 -13.96
C CYS A 343 -36.52 23.67 -14.69
N GLY A 344 -36.55 24.87 -15.31
CA GLY A 344 -35.36 25.64 -15.71
C GLY A 344 -34.82 26.54 -14.56
N THR A 345 -33.94 27.53 -14.78
CA THR A 345 -33.50 28.19 -16.02
C THR A 345 -32.16 28.91 -15.76
N LEU A 346 -31.22 28.90 -16.72
CA LEU A 346 -30.45 30.06 -17.22
C LEU A 346 -29.16 29.64 -17.97
N ARG A 347 -29.20 29.69 -19.30
CA ARG A 347 -28.00 29.85 -20.13
C ARG A 347 -27.75 31.35 -20.33
N ALA A 348 -26.51 31.79 -20.16
CA ALA A 348 -25.98 32.96 -20.83
C ALA A 348 -24.78 32.51 -21.69
N LEU A 349 -24.86 32.74 -23.00
CA LEU A 349 -23.85 32.38 -23.99
C LEU A 349 -23.12 33.63 -24.48
N ARG A 350 -21.80 33.64 -24.34
CA ARG A 350 -20.76 34.15 -25.28
C ARG A 350 -19.44 34.33 -24.50
N ALA A 351 -18.24 34.14 -25.01
CA ALA A 351 -17.64 33.47 -26.18
C ALA A 351 -16.29 34.19 -26.42
N GLN A 352 -15.36 33.49 -27.08
CA GLN A 352 -14.23 34.02 -27.86
C GLN A 352 -12.92 34.39 -27.12
N GLY A 353 -11.80 33.86 -27.67
CA GLY A 353 -10.42 34.27 -27.40
C GLY A 353 -9.75 33.57 -26.20
N GLU A 354 -8.50 33.11 -26.26
CA GLU A 354 -7.54 33.01 -27.36
C GLU A 354 -6.66 31.75 -27.19
N ARG A 355 -5.98 31.33 -28.26
CA ARG A 355 -4.96 30.26 -28.19
C ARG A 355 -3.65 30.88 -27.73
N GLN A 356 -2.96 30.29 -26.75
CA GLN A 356 -1.50 30.32 -26.72
C GLN A 356 -0.94 28.91 -26.54
N TYR A 357 -0.10 28.52 -27.50
CA TYR A 357 0.77 27.37 -27.42
C TYR A 357 1.97 27.76 -26.56
N GLU A 358 2.10 27.23 -25.35
CA GLU A 358 3.36 27.35 -24.60
C GLU A 358 4.13 26.03 -24.67
N ARG A 359 5.23 26.06 -25.42
CA ARG A 359 6.02 24.90 -25.84
C ARG A 359 6.96 24.46 -24.71
N VAL A 360 6.40 23.85 -23.67
CA VAL A 360 7.20 23.29 -22.56
C VAL A 360 8.01 22.11 -23.08
N ARG A 361 9.33 22.28 -23.19
CA ARG A 361 10.26 21.15 -23.36
C ARG A 361 10.13 20.25 -22.13
N ARG A 362 9.92 18.94 -22.31
CA ARG A 362 10.15 17.97 -21.24
C ARG A 362 11.61 18.09 -20.80
N LEU A 363 11.83 18.61 -19.61
CA LEU A 363 13.00 18.29 -18.82
C LEU A 363 12.58 17.12 -17.92
N GLU A 364 12.97 15.92 -18.31
CA GLU A 364 12.83 14.74 -17.47
C GLU A 364 13.85 14.86 -16.34
N PHE A 365 13.38 15.39 -15.20
CA PHE A 365 14.13 15.34 -13.96
C PHE A 365 13.98 13.94 -13.36
N ILE A 366 14.96 13.08 -13.63
CA ILE A 366 15.19 11.89 -12.81
C ILE A 366 15.58 12.40 -11.42
N VAL A 367 14.62 12.39 -10.49
CA VAL A 367 14.90 12.55 -9.06
C VAL A 367 15.29 11.17 -8.54
N PRO A 368 16.56 10.92 -8.19
CA PRO A 368 16.93 9.66 -7.57
C PRO A 368 16.22 9.56 -6.22
N VAL A 369 15.41 8.52 -6.05
CA VAL A 369 14.82 8.17 -4.75
C VAL A 369 15.98 7.77 -3.83
N PRO A 370 16.17 8.42 -2.66
CA PRO A 370 17.23 8.06 -1.74
C PRO A 370 17.11 6.61 -1.28
N HIS A 371 18.24 5.94 -1.10
CA HIS A 371 18.24 4.57 -0.60
C HIS A 371 17.80 4.57 0.88
N ILE A 372 17.22 3.47 1.36
CA ILE A 372 16.69 3.36 2.74
C ILE A 372 17.72 3.74 3.84
N ALA A 373 19.02 3.62 3.53
CA ALA A 373 20.12 4.03 4.40
C ALA A 373 20.16 5.55 4.67
N ASP A 374 19.76 6.39 3.72
CA ASP A 374 19.88 7.86 3.82
C ASP A 374 18.85 8.45 4.80
N TYR A 375 17.68 7.82 4.90
CA TYR A 375 16.62 8.20 5.84
C TYR A 375 17.06 8.07 7.31
N LEU A 376 17.92 7.09 7.61
CA LEU A 376 18.45 6.87 8.96
C LEU A 376 19.44 7.98 9.39
N GLN A 377 20.07 8.68 8.45
CA GLN A 377 20.90 9.85 8.78
C GLN A 377 20.04 11.07 9.12
N LEU A 378 18.96 11.32 8.36
CA LEU A 378 18.03 12.44 8.60
C LEU A 378 17.39 12.39 10.01
N VAL A 379 17.02 11.20 10.49
CA VAL A 379 16.45 11.04 11.85
C VAL A 379 17.49 11.38 12.93
N LYS A 380 18.78 11.07 12.74
CA LYS A 380 19.83 11.39 13.73
C LYS A 380 20.00 12.90 13.95
N PHE A 381 19.85 13.74 12.93
CA PHE A 381 20.02 15.19 13.07
C PHE A 381 18.87 15.91 13.81
N ARG A 382 17.65 15.36 13.80
CA ARG A 382 16.49 16.00 14.47
C ARG A 382 16.63 16.05 15.99
N THR A 383 17.43 15.14 16.58
CA THR A 383 17.70 15.08 18.03
C THR A 383 18.68 16.14 18.54
N GLN A 384 19.39 16.86 17.67
CA GLN A 384 20.41 17.85 18.05
C GLN A 384 19.91 19.32 18.07
N GLY A 385 18.60 19.55 18.00
CA GLY A 385 18.00 20.88 18.25
C GLY A 385 18.27 21.95 17.18
N VAL A 386 18.84 21.59 16.03
CA VAL A 386 19.12 22.52 14.92
C VAL A 386 17.83 22.86 14.18
N ARG A 387 17.35 24.10 14.32
CA ARG A 387 16.26 24.65 13.48
C ARG A 387 16.78 25.06 12.11
N TYR A 388 16.43 24.32 11.07
CA TYR A 388 16.60 24.77 9.69
C TYR A 388 15.48 25.74 9.29
N ARG A 389 15.84 26.84 8.61
CA ARG A 389 14.90 27.76 7.97
C ARG A 389 15.01 27.59 6.45
N PHE A 390 14.08 26.84 5.86
CA PHE A 390 14.04 26.65 4.42
C PHE A 390 13.63 27.95 3.70
N HIS A 391 14.47 28.43 2.78
CA HIS A 391 14.11 29.53 1.87
C HIS A 391 13.46 28.96 0.61
N VAL A 392 12.14 28.73 0.66
CA VAL A 392 11.37 28.36 -0.54
C VAL A 392 11.20 29.59 -1.43
N LYS A 393 11.82 29.56 -2.62
CA LYS A 393 11.60 30.56 -3.67
C LYS A 393 10.35 30.18 -4.47
N ALA A 394 9.19 30.61 -3.98
CA ALA A 394 7.97 30.60 -4.79
C ALA A 394 8.13 31.53 -6.01
N ARG A 395 7.61 31.11 -7.17
CA ARG A 395 7.28 32.01 -8.29
C ARG A 395 5.76 32.07 -8.39
N ALA A 396 5.23 33.19 -8.89
CA ALA A 396 3.79 33.41 -9.05
C ALA A 396 3.13 32.20 -9.76
N VAL A 397 1.98 31.70 -9.30
CA VAL A 397 0.83 32.45 -8.77
C VAL A 397 0.29 31.83 -7.49
N ASP A 398 0.50 32.45 -6.33
CA ASP A 398 -0.26 32.16 -5.10
C ASP A 398 -0.35 33.41 -4.20
N MET A 399 -1.55 33.69 -3.69
CA MET A 399 -1.89 34.94 -3.01
C MET A 399 -1.87 34.77 -1.48
N LEU A 400 -0.70 34.98 -0.87
CA LEU A 400 -0.50 34.91 0.59
C LEU A 400 -1.14 36.11 1.31
N VAL A 401 -2.19 35.86 2.10
CA VAL A 401 -2.74 36.82 3.08
C VAL A 401 -2.29 36.42 4.48
N LEU A 402 -1.25 37.09 5.00
CA LEU A 402 -0.76 36.92 6.37
C LEU A 402 -1.35 37.98 7.31
N GLY A 403 -2.36 37.60 8.08
CA GLY A 403 -2.88 38.41 9.20
C GLY A 403 -1.99 38.25 10.44
N ARG A 404 -1.33 39.33 10.89
CA ARG A 404 -0.60 39.34 12.17
C ARG A 404 -1.58 39.47 13.34
N VAL A 405 -1.46 38.59 14.34
CA VAL A 405 -1.88 38.90 15.72
C VAL A 405 -0.69 39.52 16.44
N LEU A 406 -0.91 40.66 17.10
CA LEU A 406 0.07 41.32 17.96
C LEU A 406 -0.12 40.84 19.40
N GLU A 407 0.89 40.20 19.97
CA GLU A 407 1.02 40.08 21.41
C GLU A 407 1.38 41.44 22.02
N ARG A 408 0.82 41.74 23.20
CA ARG A 408 1.32 42.77 24.12
C ARG A 408 1.47 42.13 25.50
N GLY A 409 2.63 42.41 26.12
CA GLY A 409 3.05 41.85 27.41
C GLY A 409 2.25 42.29 28.63
#